data_AF-A0A1V5QF49-F1
#
_entry.id   AF-A0A1V5QF49-F1
#
_cell.length_a   1.000
_cell.length_b   1.000
_cell.length_c   1.000
_cell.angle_alpha   90.00
_cell.angle_beta   90.00
_cell.angle_gamma   90.00
#
_symmetry.space_group_name_H-M   'P 1'
#
loop_
_entity.id
_entity.type
_entity.pdbx_description
1 polymer ?
#
loop_
_entity_poly.entity_id
_entity_poly.type
_entity_poly.pdbx_seq_one_letter_code
_entity_poly.pdbx_strand_id
1 'polypeptide(L)'
;MRFLRSGWQGQPFDLILADPPYDRDGTHRWLENTLLALRTATMLTPDGVLAFELSASEPVAQLEGWVLLKDRKYGDTRLLLYSRTAR
;
A
#
# COMPACT_ATOMS: atom_id res chain seq x y z
N MET A 1 -1.33 -5.09 11.57
CA MET A 1 -2.30 -5.32 10.47
C MET A 1 -2.79 -6.77 10.44
N ARG A 2 -3.70 -7.15 11.35
CA ARG A 2 -4.18 -8.54 11.48
C ARG A 2 -5.21 -8.91 10.39
N PHE A 3 -6.06 -7.98 9.98
CA PHE A 3 -7.11 -8.22 8.99
C PHE A 3 -6.59 -8.42 7.56
N LEU A 4 -5.56 -7.68 7.13
CA LEU A 4 -4.92 -7.90 5.82
C LEU A 4 -4.25 -9.28 5.73
N ARG A 5 -3.91 -9.87 6.88
CA ARG A 5 -3.24 -11.18 6.97
C ARG A 5 -4.20 -12.34 7.24
N SER A 6 -5.48 -12.07 7.52
CA SER A 6 -6.45 -13.11 7.88
C SER A 6 -7.12 -13.79 6.68
N GLY A 7 -6.73 -13.46 5.45
CA GLY A 7 -7.27 -14.05 4.22
C GLY A 7 -8.67 -13.51 3.89
N TRP A 8 -8.76 -12.66 2.87
CA TRP A 8 -10.03 -12.16 2.37
C TRP A 8 -10.73 -13.23 1.52
N GLN A 9 -11.99 -13.52 1.85
CA GLN A 9 -12.81 -14.53 1.16
C GLN A 9 -13.88 -13.91 0.24
N GLY A 10 -13.93 -12.57 0.14
CA GLY A 10 -14.84 -11.85 -0.74
C GLY A 10 -14.24 -11.64 -2.14
N GLN A 11 -14.99 -10.91 -2.98
CA GLN A 11 -14.48 -10.46 -4.28
C GLN A 11 -13.28 -9.52 -4.08
N PRO A 12 -12.23 -9.61 -4.92
CA PRO A 12 -11.13 -8.66 -4.91
C PRO A 12 -11.63 -7.24 -5.22
N PHE A 13 -10.90 -6.25 -4.74
CA PHE A 13 -11.15 -4.83 -4.98
C PHE A 13 -10.31 -4.34 -6.16
N ASP A 14 -10.87 -3.43 -6.95
CA ASP A 14 -10.12 -2.68 -7.98
C ASP A 14 -9.34 -1.49 -7.40
N LEU A 15 -9.79 -0.98 -6.25
CA LEU A 15 -9.15 0.12 -5.53
C LEU A 15 -9.13 -0.17 -4.03
N ILE A 16 -7.95 -0.09 -3.43
CA ILE A 16 -7.76 -0.11 -1.98
C ILE A 16 -7.25 1.28 -1.56
N LEU A 17 -7.91 1.88 -0.58
CA LEU A 17 -7.47 3.11 0.07
C LEU A 17 -6.88 2.77 1.43
N ALA A 18 -5.67 3.24 1.71
CA ALA A 18 -4.97 3.02 2.97
C ALA A 18 -4.43 4.34 3.50
N ASP A 19 -4.99 4.78 4.63
CA ASP A 19 -4.56 5.95 5.38
C ASP A 19 -4.26 5.54 6.84
N PRO A 20 -3.10 4.90 7.08
CA PRO A 20 -2.71 4.55 8.43
C PRO A 20 -2.18 5.79 9.19
N PRO A 21 -2.13 5.72 10.53
CA PRO A 21 -1.47 6.76 11.31
C PRO A 21 -0.01 6.99 10.84
N TYR A 22 0.43 8.24 10.78
CA TYR A 22 1.79 8.58 10.33
C TYR A 22 2.87 7.92 11.18
N ASP A 23 3.84 7.29 10.51
CA ASP A 23 4.93 6.55 11.13
C ASP A 23 6.20 7.40 11.13
N ARG A 24 6.15 8.54 11.81
CA ARG A 24 7.21 9.56 11.77
C ARG A 24 8.55 9.06 12.32
N ASP A 25 8.54 8.07 13.20
CA ASP A 25 9.73 7.42 13.74
C ASP A 25 10.16 6.17 12.95
N GLY A 26 9.38 5.78 11.93
CA GLY A 26 9.65 4.65 11.04
C GLY A 26 9.54 3.28 11.71
N THR A 27 8.96 3.19 12.91
CA THR A 27 8.93 1.95 13.70
C THR A 27 7.85 0.99 13.22
N HIS A 28 6.76 1.49 12.67
CA HIS A 28 5.60 0.69 12.29
C HIS A 28 5.66 0.16 10.85
N ARG A 29 6.41 0.82 9.96
CA ARG A 29 6.64 0.46 8.55
C ARG A 29 5.32 0.11 7.84
N TRP A 30 4.31 0.97 7.97
CA TRP A 30 2.95 0.66 7.51
C TRP A 30 2.87 0.36 6.02
N LEU A 31 3.59 1.13 5.20
CA LEU A 31 3.60 0.96 3.75
C LEU A 31 4.11 -0.44 3.38
N GLU A 32 5.28 -0.82 3.85
CA GLU A 32 5.87 -2.13 3.58
C GLU A 32 5.00 -3.28 4.11
N ASN A 33 4.49 -3.14 5.34
CA ASN A 33 3.60 -4.13 5.92
C ASN A 33 2.32 -4.33 5.10
N THR A 34 1.78 -3.25 4.53
CA THR A 34 0.60 -3.27 3.67
C THR A 34 0.91 -3.93 2.34
N LEU A 35 1.99 -3.52 1.67
CA LEU A 35 2.44 -4.11 0.40
C LEU A 35 2.72 -5.61 0.53
N LEU A 36 3.38 -6.05 1.63
CA LEU A 36 3.63 -7.46 1.91
C LEU A 36 2.34 -8.26 2.12
N ALA A 37 1.39 -7.72 2.89
CA ALA A 37 0.14 -8.41 3.16
C ALA A 37 -0.74 -8.53 1.90
N LEU A 38 -0.82 -7.46 1.10
CA LEU A 38 -1.57 -7.45 -0.14
C LEU A 38 -0.91 -8.28 -1.25
N ARG A 39 0.42 -8.47 -1.23
CA ARG A 39 1.11 -9.36 -2.19
C ARG A 39 0.54 -10.78 -2.16
N THR A 40 0.32 -11.31 -0.95
CA THR A 40 -0.18 -12.68 -0.73
C THR A 40 -1.70 -12.78 -0.67
N ALA A 41 -2.41 -11.67 -0.41
CA ALA A 41 -3.85 -11.68 -0.34
C ALA A 41 -4.50 -11.58 -1.73
N THR A 42 -5.64 -12.25 -1.91
CA THR A 42 -6.55 -12.12 -3.06
C THR A 42 -7.44 -10.86 -2.96
N MET A 43 -7.01 -9.86 -2.20
CA MET A 43 -7.79 -8.64 -1.93
C MET A 43 -7.76 -7.63 -3.05
N LEU A 44 -6.72 -7.61 -3.89
CA LEU A 44 -6.57 -6.65 -4.97
C LEU A 44 -6.60 -7.39 -6.30
N THR A 45 -7.40 -6.92 -7.26
CA THR A 45 -7.43 -7.47 -8.62
C THR A 45 -6.05 -7.34 -9.29
N PRO A 46 -5.77 -8.12 -10.35
CA PRO A 46 -4.50 -8.01 -11.08
C PRO A 46 -4.20 -6.59 -11.58
N ASP A 47 -5.24 -5.88 -12.04
CA ASP A 47 -5.17 -4.50 -12.54
C ASP A 47 -5.52 -3.45 -11.47
N GLY A 48 -5.73 -3.89 -10.22
CA GLY A 48 -6.15 -3.04 -9.13
C GLY A 48 -5.05 -2.11 -8.65
N VAL A 49 -5.47 -1.01 -8.02
CA VAL A 49 -4.59 0.03 -7.49
C VAL A 49 -4.70 0.13 -5.97
N LEU A 50 -3.56 0.26 -5.29
CA LEU A 50 -3.48 0.71 -3.91
C LEU A 50 -3.16 2.21 -3.91
N ALA A 51 -4.03 3.02 -3.30
CA ALA A 51 -3.72 4.39 -2.90
C ALA A 51 -3.33 4.41 -1.43
N PHE A 52 -2.11 4.85 -1.14
CA PHE A 52 -1.54 4.84 0.20
C PHE A 52 -1.10 6.25 0.62
N GLU A 53 -1.63 6.72 1.74
CA GLU A 53 -1.21 7.97 2.38
C GLU A 53 -0.13 7.70 3.43
N LEU A 54 0.87 8.58 3.50
CA LEU A 54 1.90 8.61 4.52
C LEU A 54 2.41 10.04 4.74
N SER A 55 3.15 10.28 5.82
CA SER A 55 3.87 11.54 5.99
C SER A 55 4.87 11.73 4.86
N ALA A 56 5.02 12.95 4.36
CA ALA A 56 6.00 13.29 3.33
C ALA A 56 7.46 13.09 3.78
N SER A 57 7.70 12.97 5.09
CA SER A 57 9.00 12.63 5.68
C SER A 57 9.29 11.13 5.72
N GLU A 58 8.28 10.28 5.55
CA GLU A 58 8.44 8.83 5.59
C GLU A 58 9.08 8.31 4.29
N PRO A 59 9.92 7.26 4.36
CA PRO A 59 10.53 6.67 3.19
C PRO A 59 9.49 5.95 2.32
N VAL A 60 9.66 6.06 1.00
CA VAL A 60 8.86 5.28 0.05
C VAL A 60 9.49 3.91 -0.10
N ALA A 61 8.74 2.87 0.27
CA ALA A 61 9.19 1.50 0.11
C ALA A 61 9.11 1.07 -1.36
N GLN A 62 10.19 0.47 -1.84
CA GLN A 62 10.18 -0.34 -3.06
C GLN A 62 10.14 -1.80 -2.64
N LEU A 63 9.16 -2.54 -3.16
CA LEU A 63 8.98 -3.95 -2.84
C LEU A 63 8.72 -4.73 -4.12
N GLU A 64 9.41 -5.85 -4.27
CA GLU A 64 9.23 -6.75 -5.40
C GLU A 64 7.76 -7.20 -5.55
N GLY A 65 7.28 -7.21 -6.80
CA GLY A 65 5.90 -7.49 -7.15
C GLY A 65 4.99 -6.26 -7.14
N TRP A 66 5.52 -5.07 -6.83
CA TRP A 66 4.81 -3.80 -6.89
C TRP A 66 5.51 -2.81 -7.82
N VAL A 67 4.70 -2.01 -8.51
CA VAL A 67 5.13 -0.87 -9.34
C VAL A 67 4.54 0.39 -8.74
N LEU A 68 5.39 1.38 -8.46
CA LEU A 68 4.95 2.72 -8.05
C LEU A 68 4.50 3.47 -9.31
N LEU A 69 3.19 3.63 -9.47
CA LEU A 69 2.58 4.33 -10.59
C LEU A 69 2.64 5.85 -10.41
N LYS A 70 2.46 6.32 -9.17
CA LYS A 70 2.38 7.75 -8.88
C LYS A 70 2.86 8.07 -7.48
N ASP A 71 3.47 9.22 -7.37
CA ASP A 71 3.96 9.80 -6.13
C ASP A 71 3.65 11.30 -6.12
N ARG A 72 2.86 11.76 -5.17
CA ARG A 72 2.47 13.17 -5.05
C ARG A 72 2.60 13.63 -3.61
N LYS A 73 3.19 14.80 -3.41
CA LYS A 73 3.30 15.47 -2.12
C LYS A 73 2.32 16.65 -2.05
N TYR A 74 1.60 16.76 -0.95
CA TYR A 74 0.66 17.83 -0.62
C TYR A 74 0.97 18.32 0.81
N GLY A 75 1.80 19.36 0.93
CA GLY A 75 2.28 19.81 2.24
C GLY A 75 3.06 18.70 2.95
N ASP A 76 2.62 18.32 4.15
CA ASP A 76 3.23 17.25 4.96
C ASP A 76 2.70 15.85 4.63
N THR A 77 1.76 15.75 3.69
CA THR A 77 1.17 14.48 3.25
C THR A 77 1.76 14.04 1.92
N ARG A 78 1.97 12.74 1.75
CA ARG A 78 2.34 12.11 0.48
C ARG A 78 1.32 11.04 0.13
N LEU A 79 0.91 11.01 -1.14
CA LEU A 79 0.02 10.02 -1.71
C LEU A 79 0.76 9.19 -2.74
N LEU A 80 0.78 7.89 -2.54
CA LEU A 80 1.41 6.92 -3.43
C LEU A 80 0.33 6.06 -4.09
N LEU A 81 0.47 5.81 -5.40
CA LEU A 81 -0.33 4.82 -6.11
C LEU A 81 0.57 3.65 -6.52
N TYR A 82 0.18 2.45 -6.13
CA TYR A 82 0.86 1.22 -6.48
C TYR A 82 -0.05 0.28 -7.25
N SER A 83 0.50 -0.45 -8.22
CA SER A 83 -0.11 -1.63 -8.84
C SER A 83 0.80 -2.83 -8.68
N ARG A 84 0.26 -4.03 -8.93
CA ARG A 84 1.11 -5.21 -9.06
C ARG A 84 1.99 -5.07 -10.31
N THR A 85 3.20 -5.62 -10.28
CA THR A 85 3.98 -5.83 -11.50
C THR A 85 3.19 -6.78 -12.40
N ALA A 86 3.00 -6.42 -13.68
CA ALA A 86 2.44 -7.34 -14.65
C ALA A 86 3.28 -8.62 -14.65
N ARG A 87 2.61 -9.77 -14.55
CA ARG A 87 3.28 -11.08 -14.62
C ARG A 87 3.90 -11.32 -15.97
#